data_AF-A0A8H5WWT4-F1
#
_entry.id   AF-A0A8H5WWT4-F1
#
_cell.length_a   1.000
_cell.length_b   1.000
_cell.length_c   1.000
_cell.angle_alpha   90.00
_cell.angle_beta   90.00
_cell.angle_gamma   90.00
#
_symmetry.space_group_name_H-M   'P 1'
#
loop_
_entity.id
_entity.type
_entity.pdbx_description
1 polymer ?
#
loop_
_entity_poly.entity_id
_entity_poly.type
_entity_poly.pdbx_seq_one_letter_code
_entity_poly.pdbx_strand_id
1 'polypeptide(L)'
;MQSTILFFKHNLHFWYRPEPLKESIGWSTNWIEKNLEQVFREYLKYLVQRSTAPVTILYTPGGIAEASEQTFISPSTCGPGDSDCEIKIKVLTPMFYSRFVHYAHDSEAIFCEVVESCTLWTDKPEQLTKVFLKKGSPPIHASNLLDYVLFQLIKCLRRRPDKIERPLTSTNRHSSSVKGIDIRGFRISSMDAFVVEQGDEELKNAYLRSVVRLFVADRIAMSSVSLLGMMELIGRVGVSWVLALLITQTIMGFS
;
A
#
# COMPACT_ATOMS: atom_id res chain seq x y z
N MET A 1 17.21 -18.39 -27.80
CA MET A 1 16.04 -18.02 -28.64
C MET A 1 14.95 -19.10 -28.72
N GLN A 2 15.03 -20.22 -27.99
CA GLN A 2 13.99 -21.27 -28.03
C GLN A 2 12.93 -21.15 -26.93
N SER A 3 13.22 -20.46 -25.81
CA SER A 3 12.27 -20.29 -24.70
C SER A 3 11.14 -19.30 -24.98
N THR A 4 11.34 -18.34 -25.88
CA THR A 4 10.31 -17.33 -26.26
C THR A 4 9.22 -17.92 -27.15
N ILE A 5 9.56 -18.92 -27.97
CA ILE A 5 8.62 -19.54 -28.92
C ILE A 5 7.63 -20.47 -28.18
N LEU A 6 8.08 -21.16 -27.14
CA LEU A 6 7.21 -21.95 -26.26
C LEU A 6 6.23 -21.07 -25.46
N PHE A 7 6.64 -19.84 -25.12
CA PHE A 7 5.83 -18.88 -24.35
C PHE A 7 4.59 -18.40 -25.11
N PHE A 8 4.76 -18.02 -26.38
CA PHE A 8 3.67 -17.50 -27.21
C PHE A 8 2.75 -18.58 -27.77
N LYS A 9 3.27 -19.80 -28.00
CA LYS A 9 2.52 -20.86 -28.68
C LYS A 9 1.61 -21.65 -27.74
N HIS A 10 1.86 -21.63 -26.43
CA HIS A 10 1.24 -22.59 -25.51
C HIS A 10 0.38 -22.00 -24.38
N ASN A 11 0.14 -20.67 -24.34
CA ASN A 11 -0.74 -20.03 -23.34
C ASN A 11 -0.44 -20.53 -21.89
N LEU A 12 0.84 -20.76 -21.58
CA LEU A 12 1.27 -21.31 -20.30
C LEU A 12 1.14 -20.22 -19.22
N HIS A 13 -0.04 -20.18 -18.63
CA HIS A 13 -0.42 -19.29 -17.54
C HIS A 13 0.10 -19.84 -16.21
N PHE A 14 1.42 -19.85 -15.99
CA PHE A 14 1.92 -19.87 -14.62
C PHE A 14 3.35 -19.33 -14.52
N TRP A 15 3.47 -18.11 -14.02
CA TRP A 15 4.64 -17.72 -13.26
C TRP A 15 4.17 -17.61 -11.82
N TYR A 16 4.20 -18.74 -11.11
CA TYR A 16 3.85 -18.74 -9.69
C TYR A 16 4.92 -17.98 -8.92
N ARG A 17 4.50 -16.91 -8.24
CA ARG A 17 5.37 -16.20 -7.29
C ARG A 17 5.73 -17.19 -6.17
N PRO A 18 7.02 -17.47 -5.93
CA PRO A 18 7.41 -18.32 -4.81
C PRO A 18 6.98 -17.66 -3.50
N GLU A 19 6.54 -18.49 -2.55
CA GLU A 19 6.11 -17.99 -1.24
C GLU A 19 7.30 -17.27 -0.58
N PRO A 20 7.11 -16.03 -0.10
CA PRO A 20 8.16 -15.35 0.62
C PRO A 20 8.40 -16.10 1.94
N LEU A 21 9.49 -16.86 2.00
CA LEU A 21 9.92 -17.54 3.22
C LEU A 21 10.21 -16.49 4.29
N LYS A 22 10.02 -16.87 5.57
CA LYS A 22 10.37 -16.04 6.73
C LYS A 22 11.82 -15.55 6.74
N GLU A 23 12.70 -16.24 6.00
CA GLU A 23 14.13 -15.96 5.84
C GLU A 23 14.50 -15.36 4.48
N SER A 24 13.56 -15.25 3.55
CA SER A 24 13.84 -14.68 2.23
C SER A 24 14.09 -13.18 2.34
N ILE A 25 15.19 -12.70 1.76
CA ILE A 25 15.43 -11.27 1.54
C ILE A 25 14.33 -10.81 0.56
N GLY A 26 13.37 -10.04 1.06
CA GLY A 26 12.38 -9.39 0.22
C GLY A 26 13.07 -8.52 -0.85
N TRP A 27 12.45 -8.41 -2.02
CA TRP A 27 12.90 -7.52 -3.08
C TRP A 27 13.15 -6.09 -2.56
N SER A 28 14.12 -5.40 -3.14
CA SER A 28 14.49 -4.03 -2.74
C SER A 28 13.27 -3.11 -2.78
N THR A 29 12.96 -2.53 -1.64
CA THR A 29 11.83 -1.62 -1.43
C THR A 29 11.91 -0.43 -2.39
N ASN A 30 10.83 -0.18 -3.14
CA ASN A 30 10.72 1.02 -3.98
C ASN A 30 10.64 2.27 -3.08
N TRP A 31 11.05 3.44 -3.57
CA TRP A 31 10.99 4.68 -2.78
C TRP A 31 9.57 5.01 -2.29
N ILE A 32 8.54 4.64 -3.07
CA ILE A 32 7.13 4.76 -2.66
C ILE A 32 6.84 3.86 -1.46
N GLU A 33 7.28 2.60 -1.52
CA GLU A 33 7.07 1.64 -0.44
C GLU A 33 7.83 2.06 0.82
N LYS A 34 9.02 2.66 0.68
CA LYS A 34 9.78 3.23 1.80
C LYS A 34 9.04 4.39 2.47
N ASN A 35 8.47 5.30 1.68
CA ASN A 35 7.65 6.39 2.21
C ASN A 35 6.39 5.85 2.90
N LEU A 36 5.69 4.89 2.27
CA LEU A 36 4.49 4.29 2.85
C LEU A 36 4.80 3.48 4.11
N GLU A 37 5.97 2.84 4.19
CA GLU A 37 6.44 2.14 5.39
C GLU A 37 6.59 3.10 6.56
N GLN A 38 7.23 4.25 6.36
CA GLN A 38 7.39 5.27 7.40
C GLN A 38 6.03 5.75 7.92
N VAL A 39 5.09 6.00 7.01
CA VAL A 39 3.72 6.41 7.37
C VAL A 39 3.00 5.29 8.13
N PHE A 40 3.10 4.04 7.64
CA PHE A 40 2.48 2.88 8.28
C PHE A 40 3.03 2.63 9.69
N ARG A 41 4.33 2.84 9.90
CA ARG A 41 4.99 2.72 11.20
C ARG A 41 4.45 3.72 12.21
N GLU A 42 4.38 5.00 11.85
CA GLU A 42 3.79 6.02 12.73
C GLU A 42 2.30 5.76 12.96
N TYR A 43 1.59 5.27 11.93
CA TYR A 43 0.19 4.89 12.05
C TYR A 43 -0.01 3.73 13.05
N LEU A 44 0.82 2.69 12.97
CA LEU A 44 0.78 1.54 13.88
C LEU A 44 1.04 1.98 15.32
N LYS A 45 2.03 2.85 15.53
CA LYS A 45 2.32 3.45 16.83
C LYS A 45 1.12 4.22 17.37
N TYR A 46 0.45 5.02 16.54
CA TYR A 46 -0.76 5.74 16.91
C TYR A 46 -1.91 4.80 17.29
N LEU A 47 -2.11 3.71 16.55
CA LEU A 47 -3.12 2.70 16.87
C LEU A 47 -2.88 2.05 18.23
N VAL A 48 -1.63 1.67 18.51
CA VAL A 48 -1.24 1.07 19.79
C VAL A 48 -1.39 2.06 20.94
N GLN A 49 -1.05 3.33 20.73
CA GLN A 49 -1.23 4.36 21.76
C GLN A 49 -2.70 4.61 22.12
N ARG A 50 -3.61 4.44 21.15
CA ARG A 50 -5.06 4.62 21.37
C ARG A 50 -5.78 3.33 21.75
N SER A 51 -5.10 2.19 21.79
CA SER A 51 -5.73 0.92 22.16
C SER A 51 -6.09 0.92 23.64
N THR A 52 -7.34 0.57 23.95
CA THR A 52 -7.82 0.42 25.33
C THR A 52 -7.39 -0.92 25.93
N ALA A 53 -7.05 -1.89 25.08
CA ALA A 53 -6.58 -3.20 25.50
C ALA A 53 -5.05 -3.19 25.69
N PRO A 54 -4.53 -3.92 26.69
CA PRO A 54 -3.09 -4.09 26.89
C PRO A 54 -2.51 -4.88 25.72
N VAL A 55 -1.71 -4.21 24.88
CA VAL A 55 -1.08 -4.80 23.70
C VAL A 55 0.34 -4.28 23.56
N THR A 56 1.26 -5.20 23.29
CA THR A 56 2.65 -4.90 22.89
C THR A 56 2.85 -5.42 21.48
N ILE A 57 3.20 -4.54 20.54
CA ILE A 57 3.46 -4.91 19.15
C ILE A 57 4.95 -4.89 18.87
N LEU A 58 5.50 -6.04 18.48
CA LEU A 58 6.84 -6.13 17.90
C LEU A 58 6.71 -6.09 16.38
N TYR A 59 7.14 -4.99 15.78
CA TYR A 59 7.05 -4.73 14.35
C TYR A 59 8.41 -4.89 13.65
N THR A 60 8.43 -5.75 12.63
CA THR A 60 9.59 -5.96 11.76
C THR A 60 9.22 -5.56 10.32
N PRO A 61 9.83 -4.49 9.77
CA PRO A 61 9.54 -4.03 8.41
C PRO A 61 10.14 -4.97 7.35
N GLY A 62 9.48 -5.06 6.20
CA GLY A 62 9.93 -5.88 5.07
C GLY A 62 10.77 -5.10 4.08
N GLY A 63 11.87 -5.70 3.59
CA GLY A 63 12.68 -5.24 2.45
C GLY A 63 13.49 -3.95 2.66
N ILE A 64 13.64 -3.47 3.90
CA ILE A 64 14.48 -2.33 4.25
C ILE A 64 15.63 -2.84 5.12
N ALA A 65 16.84 -2.91 4.58
CA ALA A 65 18.01 -3.47 5.26
C ALA A 65 18.45 -2.69 6.51
N GLU A 66 18.12 -1.39 6.58
CA GLU A 66 18.52 -0.48 7.67
C GLU A 66 17.47 -0.37 8.78
N ALA A 67 16.28 -0.96 8.60
CA ALA A 67 15.18 -0.73 9.51
C ALA A 67 15.18 -1.79 10.64
N SER A 68 15.46 -1.34 11.86
CA SER A 68 15.45 -2.16 13.05
C SER A 68 14.02 -2.55 13.48
N GLU A 69 13.92 -3.68 14.18
CA GLU A 69 12.71 -4.09 14.87
C GLU A 69 12.30 -3.01 15.88
N GLN A 70 11.01 -2.69 15.92
CA GLN A 70 10.47 -1.69 16.84
C GLN A 70 9.37 -2.28 17.69
N THR A 71 9.40 -1.93 18.97
CA THR A 71 8.38 -2.35 19.94
C THR A 71 7.49 -1.16 20.27
N PHE A 72 6.19 -1.31 20.07
CA PHE A 72 5.17 -0.35 20.46
C PHE A 72 4.38 -0.91 21.63
N ILE A 73 4.21 -0.10 22.69
CA ILE A 73 3.54 -0.53 23.92
C ILE A 73 2.32 0.35 24.14
N SER A 74 1.17 -0.27 24.37
CA SER A 74 -0.06 0.45 24.70
C SER A 74 0.03 1.09 26.08
N PRO A 75 -0.67 2.21 26.35
CA PRO A 75 -0.68 2.84 27.67
C PRO A 75 -1.30 1.93 28.76
N SER A 76 -2.18 1.01 28.37
CA SER A 76 -2.66 -0.06 29.25
C SER A 76 -1.54 -1.06 29.51
N THR A 77 -1.11 -1.15 30.77
CA THR A 77 -0.02 -2.03 31.19
C THR A 77 -0.45 -3.49 31.12
N CYS A 78 0.28 -4.28 30.34
CA CYS A 78 0.25 -5.73 30.51
C CYS A 78 1.19 -6.11 31.66
N GLY A 79 0.82 -7.10 32.49
CA GLY A 79 1.63 -7.50 33.63
C GLY A 79 3.04 -7.94 33.22
N PRO A 80 4.07 -7.77 34.07
CA PRO A 80 5.41 -8.25 33.76
C PRO A 80 5.39 -9.77 33.54
N GLY A 81 5.71 -10.21 32.32
CA GLY A 81 5.76 -11.62 31.92
C GLY A 81 4.52 -12.16 31.19
N ASP A 82 3.52 -11.32 30.92
CA ASP A 82 2.31 -11.73 30.22
C ASP A 82 2.53 -11.72 28.70
N SER A 83 3.07 -12.84 28.20
CA SER A 83 3.34 -13.08 26.79
C SER A 83 2.06 -13.13 25.95
N ASP A 84 0.88 -13.19 26.57
CA ASP A 84 -0.39 -13.19 25.84
C ASP A 84 -0.72 -11.84 25.21
N CYS A 85 -0.20 -10.73 25.74
CA CYS A 85 -0.37 -9.38 25.19
C CYS A 85 0.60 -9.04 24.04
N GLU A 86 1.65 -9.84 23.84
CA GLU A 86 2.65 -9.58 22.80
C GLU A 86 2.18 -10.11 21.44
N ILE A 87 2.19 -9.23 20.43
CA ILE A 87 1.83 -9.54 19.05
C ILE A 87 3.04 -9.21 18.16
N LYS A 88 3.55 -10.23 17.48
CA LYS A 88 4.60 -10.06 16.46
C LYS A 88 3.98 -9.81 15.10
N ILE A 89 4.39 -8.74 14.45
CA ILE A 89 3.98 -8.35 13.10
C ILE A 89 5.23 -8.23 12.24
N LYS A 90 5.37 -9.12 11.26
CA LYS A 90 6.47 -9.11 10.30
C LYS A 90 5.95 -8.91 8.90
N VAL A 91 6.38 -7.84 8.24
CA VAL A 91 6.09 -7.64 6.81
C VAL A 91 7.06 -8.51 6.00
N LEU A 92 6.53 -9.49 5.27
CA LEU A 92 7.33 -10.42 4.46
C LEU A 92 7.74 -9.81 3.12
N THR A 93 6.88 -8.96 2.55
CA THR A 93 7.16 -8.29 1.27
C THR A 93 6.79 -6.81 1.32
N PRO A 94 7.64 -5.89 0.80
CA PRO A 94 7.34 -4.46 0.72
C PRO A 94 6.05 -4.10 -0.04
N MET A 95 5.62 -4.99 -0.94
CA MET A 95 4.34 -4.90 -1.65
C MET A 95 3.13 -4.81 -0.71
N PHE A 96 3.27 -5.23 0.55
CA PHE A 96 2.26 -5.00 1.57
C PHE A 96 1.89 -3.52 1.68
N TYR A 97 2.87 -2.60 1.71
CA TYR A 97 2.61 -1.17 1.93
C TYR A 97 1.83 -0.55 0.76
N SER A 98 2.18 -0.91 -0.47
CA SER A 98 1.46 -0.45 -1.66
C SER A 98 0.03 -1.01 -1.71
N ARG A 99 -0.16 -2.29 -1.36
CA ARG A 99 -1.49 -2.92 -1.30
C ARG A 99 -2.35 -2.40 -0.15
N PHE A 100 -1.77 -2.09 1.01
CA PHE A 100 -2.49 -1.66 2.20
C PHE A 100 -3.38 -0.43 1.93
N VAL A 101 -2.85 0.56 1.18
CA VAL A 101 -3.56 1.80 0.85
C VAL A 101 -4.79 1.60 -0.05
N HIS A 102 -4.82 0.48 -0.78
CA HIS A 102 -5.94 0.12 -1.65
C HIS A 102 -7.15 -0.40 -0.87
N TYR A 103 -6.98 -0.83 0.38
CA TYR A 103 -8.08 -1.28 1.21
C TYR A 103 -8.82 -0.11 1.85
N ALA A 104 -10.14 -0.24 2.00
CA ALA A 104 -10.96 0.74 2.71
C ALA A 104 -11.02 0.48 4.22
N HIS A 105 -10.85 -0.78 4.64
CA HIS A 105 -10.88 -1.20 6.03
C HIS A 105 -9.57 -1.87 6.42
N ASP A 106 -8.95 -1.37 7.48
CA ASP A 106 -7.65 -1.87 7.93
C ASP A 106 -7.70 -3.30 8.42
N SER A 107 -8.77 -3.69 9.11
CA SER A 107 -8.96 -5.08 9.55
C SER A 107 -9.07 -6.01 8.35
N GLU A 108 -9.85 -5.66 7.33
CA GLU A 108 -9.94 -6.41 6.07
C GLU A 108 -8.56 -6.48 5.39
N ALA A 109 -7.84 -5.35 5.32
CA ALA A 109 -6.51 -5.28 4.72
C ALA A 109 -5.56 -6.28 5.38
N ILE A 110 -5.47 -6.25 6.70
CA ILE A 110 -4.58 -7.12 7.46
C ILE A 110 -4.98 -8.59 7.30
N PHE A 111 -6.27 -8.94 7.38
CA PHE A 111 -6.71 -10.33 7.20
C PHE A 111 -6.47 -10.86 5.79
N CYS A 112 -6.78 -10.07 4.76
CA CYS A 112 -6.52 -10.43 3.37
C CYS A 112 -5.01 -10.59 3.15
N GLU A 113 -4.19 -9.70 3.69
CA GLU A 113 -2.74 -9.75 3.50
C GLU A 113 -2.06 -10.89 4.30
N VAL A 114 -2.62 -11.33 5.43
CA VAL A 114 -2.15 -12.51 6.17
C VAL A 114 -2.60 -13.82 5.52
N VAL A 115 -3.89 -13.94 5.19
CA VAL A 115 -4.50 -15.21 4.76
C VAL A 115 -4.45 -15.40 3.25
N GLU A 116 -4.78 -14.38 2.46
CA GLU A 116 -4.91 -14.48 1.01
C GLU A 116 -3.58 -14.15 0.30
N SER A 117 -2.94 -13.04 0.66
CA SER A 117 -1.75 -12.53 -0.03
C SER A 117 -0.43 -12.98 0.61
N CYS A 118 -0.43 -13.38 1.90
CA CYS A 118 0.74 -13.74 2.72
C CYS A 118 1.93 -12.77 2.53
N THR A 119 1.63 -11.49 2.49
CA THR A 119 2.63 -10.41 2.47
C THR A 119 2.96 -9.96 3.90
N LEU A 120 2.11 -10.31 4.86
CA LEU A 120 2.24 -10.06 6.29
C LEU A 120 2.20 -11.39 7.05
N TRP A 121 3.12 -11.56 8.00
CA TRP A 121 3.09 -12.64 8.97
C TRP A 121 2.80 -12.09 10.36
N THR A 122 1.96 -12.81 11.09
CA THR A 122 1.66 -12.52 12.49
C THR A 122 1.61 -13.81 13.28
N ASP A 123 2.01 -13.75 14.54
CA ASP A 123 1.93 -14.90 15.45
C ASP A 123 0.49 -15.13 15.95
N LYS A 124 -0.25 -14.04 16.20
CA LYS A 124 -1.59 -14.07 16.82
C LYS A 124 -2.61 -13.25 16.01
N PRO A 125 -3.14 -13.81 14.89
CA PRO A 125 -4.05 -13.07 14.01
C PRO A 125 -5.37 -12.68 14.69
N GLU A 126 -5.85 -13.46 15.66
CA GLU A 126 -7.10 -13.21 16.38
C GLU A 126 -7.02 -11.92 17.21
N GLN A 127 -5.85 -11.62 17.76
CA GLN A 127 -5.62 -10.45 18.61
C GLN A 127 -5.46 -9.16 17.80
N LEU A 128 -5.16 -9.23 16.50
CA LEU A 128 -5.05 -8.05 15.63
C LEU A 128 -6.37 -7.27 15.54
N THR A 129 -7.51 -7.95 15.71
CA THR A 129 -8.82 -7.27 15.78
C THR A 129 -8.94 -6.29 16.94
N LYS A 130 -8.18 -6.49 18.03
CA LYS A 130 -8.14 -5.60 19.19
C LYS A 130 -7.37 -4.30 18.91
N VAL A 131 -6.43 -4.34 17.96
CA VAL A 131 -5.62 -3.19 17.53
C VAL A 131 -6.30 -2.46 16.37
N PHE A 132 -6.67 -3.21 15.33
CA PHE A 132 -7.34 -2.72 14.13
C PHE A 132 -8.86 -2.75 14.29
N LEU A 133 -9.34 -2.28 15.45
CA LEU A 133 -10.77 -2.24 15.77
C LEU A 133 -11.54 -1.47 14.69
N LYS A 134 -12.73 -1.98 14.36
CA LYS A 134 -13.68 -1.40 13.40
C LYS A 134 -14.31 -0.11 13.98
N LYS A 135 -13.50 0.85 14.39
CA LYS A 135 -13.98 2.19 14.73
C LYS A 135 -14.13 2.93 13.41
N GLY A 136 -15.36 3.34 13.10
CA GLY A 136 -15.62 4.09 11.88
C GLY A 136 -14.75 5.34 11.87
N SER A 137 -13.99 5.54 10.79
CA SER A 137 -13.16 6.72 10.62
C SER A 137 -14.00 7.99 10.75
N PRO A 138 -13.46 9.05 11.38
CA PRO A 138 -14.13 10.33 11.45
C PRO A 138 -14.40 10.89 10.05
N PRO A 139 -15.43 11.73 9.88
CA PRO A 139 -15.67 12.41 8.60
C PRO A 139 -14.45 13.27 8.22
N ILE A 140 -14.24 13.44 6.92
CA ILE A 140 -13.10 14.18 6.37
C ILE A 140 -13.10 15.60 6.93
N HIS A 141 -12.13 15.91 7.77
CA HIS A 141 -11.87 17.26 8.25
C HIS A 141 -10.61 17.76 7.55
N ALA A 142 -10.74 18.11 6.26
CA ALA A 142 -9.63 18.63 5.49
C ALA A 142 -9.45 20.11 5.80
N SER A 143 -8.27 20.49 6.27
CA SER A 143 -7.90 21.89 6.52
C SER A 143 -7.84 22.71 5.23
N ASN A 144 -7.52 22.06 4.09
CA ASN A 144 -7.34 22.70 2.79
C ASN A 144 -8.24 22.08 1.71
N LEU A 145 -8.70 22.91 0.76
CA LEU A 145 -9.51 22.47 -0.38
C LEU A 145 -8.76 21.50 -1.31
N LEU A 146 -7.45 21.71 -1.51
CA LEU A 146 -6.63 20.81 -2.32
C LEU A 146 -6.53 19.42 -1.69
N ASP A 147 -6.34 19.35 -0.38
CA ASP A 147 -6.31 18.10 0.36
C ASP A 147 -7.64 17.37 0.21
N TYR A 148 -8.77 18.09 0.33
CA TYR A 148 -10.10 17.52 0.10
C TYR A 148 -10.23 16.90 -1.30
N VAL A 149 -9.82 17.62 -2.35
CA VAL A 149 -9.87 17.11 -3.72
C VAL A 149 -8.97 15.89 -3.91
N LEU A 150 -7.77 15.89 -3.32
CA LEU A 150 -6.84 14.76 -3.39
C LEU A 150 -7.39 13.52 -2.67
N PHE A 151 -7.93 13.67 -1.46
CA PHE A 151 -8.55 12.58 -0.73
C PHE A 151 -9.81 12.05 -1.43
N GLN A 152 -10.57 12.94 -2.08
CA GLN A 152 -11.71 12.53 -2.90
C GLN A 152 -11.27 11.75 -4.14
N LEU A 153 -10.18 12.16 -4.78
CA LEU A 153 -9.58 11.44 -5.91
C LEU A 153 -9.07 10.06 -5.46
N ILE A 154 -8.36 9.99 -4.33
CA ILE A 154 -7.92 8.74 -3.71
C ILE A 154 -9.12 7.82 -3.46
N LYS A 155 -10.19 8.34 -2.84
CA LYS A 155 -11.41 7.59 -2.59
C LYS A 155 -12.05 7.05 -3.88
N CYS A 156 -12.10 7.85 -4.93
CA CYS A 156 -12.67 7.46 -6.23
C CYS A 156 -11.81 6.44 -6.99
N LEU A 157 -10.49 6.46 -6.79
CA LEU A 157 -9.56 5.53 -7.44
C LEU A 157 -9.37 4.23 -6.65
N ARG A 158 -9.67 4.23 -5.35
CA ARG A 158 -9.51 3.08 -4.47
C ARG A 158 -10.33 1.88 -4.95
N ARG A 159 -9.67 0.73 -5.04
CA ARG A 159 -10.23 -0.58 -5.40
C ARG A 159 -9.56 -1.65 -4.57
N ARG A 160 -10.31 -2.67 -4.15
CA ARG A 160 -9.71 -3.81 -3.44
C ARG A 160 -8.67 -4.43 -4.37
N PRO A 161 -7.41 -4.61 -3.92
CA PRO A 161 -6.37 -5.15 -4.77
C PRO A 161 -6.66 -6.61 -5.10
N ASP A 162 -6.31 -7.04 -6.30
CA ASP A 162 -6.56 -8.41 -6.75
C ASP A 162 -5.81 -9.42 -5.87
N LYS A 163 -6.43 -10.58 -5.67
CA LYS A 163 -5.83 -11.69 -4.93
C LYS A 163 -4.60 -12.19 -5.68
N ILE A 164 -3.51 -12.39 -4.95
CA ILE A 164 -2.30 -12.97 -5.55
C ILE A 164 -2.59 -14.44 -5.84
N GLU A 165 -2.65 -14.80 -7.13
CA GLU A 165 -2.88 -16.18 -7.57
C GLU A 165 -1.68 -17.07 -7.19
N ARG A 166 -1.98 -18.25 -6.65
CA ARG A 166 -1.02 -19.22 -6.12
C ARG A 166 -1.20 -20.59 -6.76
N PRO A 167 -0.16 -21.43 -6.80
CA PRO A 167 -0.31 -22.80 -7.24
C PRO A 167 -1.30 -23.51 -6.32
N LEU A 168 -2.28 -24.18 -6.92
CA LEU A 168 -3.27 -24.98 -6.21
C LEU A 168 -2.57 -26.12 -5.48
N THR A 169 -2.24 -25.95 -4.21
CA THR A 169 -2.07 -27.08 -3.30
C THR A 169 -3.41 -27.81 -3.22
N SER A 170 -3.38 -29.15 -3.21
CA SER A 170 -4.51 -30.09 -3.43
C SER A 170 -5.74 -29.94 -2.53
N THR A 171 -5.79 -28.94 -1.66
CA THR A 171 -6.89 -28.63 -0.73
C THR A 171 -7.72 -27.42 -1.15
N ASN A 172 -7.29 -26.62 -2.13
CA ASN A 172 -7.96 -25.37 -2.48
C ASN A 172 -9.04 -25.61 -3.56
N ARG A 173 -10.26 -25.94 -3.14
CA ARG A 173 -11.43 -25.91 -4.04
C ARG A 173 -11.58 -24.49 -4.58
N HIS A 174 -11.84 -24.37 -5.88
CA HIS A 174 -12.14 -23.11 -6.57
C HIS A 174 -13.06 -22.22 -5.73
N SER A 175 -12.48 -21.26 -5.00
CA SER A 175 -13.24 -20.12 -4.52
C SER A 175 -13.47 -19.25 -5.75
N SER A 176 -14.72 -19.17 -6.17
CA SER A 176 -15.17 -18.24 -7.21
C SER A 176 -14.49 -16.90 -6.98
N SER A 177 -13.86 -16.35 -8.02
CA SER A 177 -13.41 -14.96 -8.08
C SER A 177 -14.51 -14.08 -7.49
N VAL A 178 -14.33 -13.65 -6.24
CA VAL A 178 -15.24 -12.69 -5.62
C VAL A 178 -14.99 -11.41 -6.39
N LYS A 179 -15.92 -11.05 -7.29
CA LYS A 179 -15.89 -9.76 -7.98
C LYS A 179 -15.58 -8.69 -6.95
N GLY A 180 -14.49 -7.95 -7.19
CA GLY A 180 -14.02 -6.91 -6.28
C GLY A 180 -15.20 -6.03 -5.84
N ILE A 181 -15.48 -6.04 -4.54
CA ILE A 181 -16.54 -5.22 -3.96
C ILE A 181 -16.19 -3.76 -4.26
N ASP A 182 -17.15 -3.00 -4.79
CA ASP A 182 -16.94 -1.59 -5.07
C ASP A 182 -16.82 -0.83 -3.74
N ILE A 183 -15.59 -0.53 -3.34
CA ILE A 183 -15.29 0.11 -2.07
C ILE A 183 -15.39 1.64 -2.11
N ARG A 184 -15.83 2.22 -3.22
CA ARG A 184 -15.91 3.69 -3.41
C ARG A 184 -17.02 4.35 -2.58
N GLY A 185 -18.00 3.55 -2.12
CA GLY A 185 -19.05 4.01 -1.20
C GLY A 185 -18.61 4.18 0.26
N PHE A 186 -17.45 3.66 0.64
CA PHE A 186 -17.02 3.66 2.05
C PHE A 186 -16.41 5.00 2.49
N ARG A 187 -16.26 5.15 3.81
CA ARG A 187 -15.58 6.31 4.43
C ARG A 187 -14.09 6.32 4.04
N ILE A 188 -13.42 7.43 4.35
CA ILE A 188 -11.97 7.55 4.20
C ILE A 188 -11.26 6.42 4.98
N SER A 189 -10.10 5.94 4.50
CA SER A 189 -9.36 4.89 5.22
C SER A 189 -8.94 5.43 6.59
N SER A 190 -8.82 4.57 7.60
CA SER A 190 -8.37 4.99 8.92
C SER A 190 -6.94 5.53 8.88
N MET A 191 -6.09 5.00 7.98
CA MET A 191 -4.74 5.53 7.76
C MET A 191 -4.75 6.91 7.10
N ASP A 192 -5.63 7.13 6.12
CA ASP A 192 -5.84 8.46 5.53
C ASP A 192 -6.30 9.46 6.59
N ALA A 193 -7.22 9.06 7.47
CA ALA A 193 -7.71 9.89 8.57
C ALA A 193 -6.60 10.21 9.58
N PHE A 194 -5.72 9.26 9.87
CA PHE A 194 -4.55 9.47 10.71
C PHE A 194 -3.60 10.50 10.11
N VAL A 195 -3.28 10.41 8.82
CA VAL A 195 -2.39 11.37 8.14
C VAL A 195 -2.98 12.79 8.17
N VAL A 196 -4.30 12.91 8.12
CA VAL A 196 -4.99 14.20 8.29
C VAL A 196 -4.92 14.70 9.74
N GLU A 197 -5.06 13.82 10.73
CA GLU A 197 -5.06 14.18 12.16
C GLU A 197 -3.65 14.50 12.71
N GLN A 198 -2.59 13.85 12.20
CA GLN A 198 -1.22 14.00 12.69
C GLN A 198 -0.66 15.43 12.50
N GLY A 199 -1.13 16.16 11.48
CA GLY A 199 -0.77 17.57 11.26
C GLY A 199 0.65 17.82 10.73
N ASP A 200 1.41 16.78 10.39
CA ASP A 200 2.72 16.91 9.74
C ASP A 200 2.55 17.09 8.23
N GLU A 201 2.77 18.32 7.76
CA GLU A 201 2.61 18.69 6.35
C GLU A 201 3.62 17.98 5.42
N GLU A 202 4.84 17.70 5.88
CA GLU A 202 5.85 17.03 5.05
C GLU A 202 5.48 15.57 4.83
N LEU A 203 5.13 14.87 5.92
CA LEU A 203 4.69 13.48 5.87
C LEU A 203 3.38 13.34 5.09
N LYS A 204 2.42 14.26 5.28
CA LYS A 204 1.15 14.30 4.54
C LYS A 204 1.40 14.47 3.04
N ASN A 205 2.23 15.43 2.63
CA ASN A 205 2.51 15.66 1.21
C ASN A 205 3.26 14.49 0.57
N ALA A 206 4.23 13.90 1.29
CA ALA A 206 4.92 12.70 0.85
C ALA A 206 3.97 11.51 0.67
N TYR A 207 3.04 11.33 1.62
CA TYR A 207 1.99 10.32 1.55
C TYR A 207 1.07 10.54 0.35
N LEU A 208 0.43 11.71 0.25
CA LEU A 208 -0.50 12.03 -0.83
C LEU A 208 0.13 11.86 -2.21
N ARG A 209 1.36 12.36 -2.40
CA ARG A 209 2.09 12.22 -3.66
C ARG A 209 2.36 10.75 -3.99
N SER A 210 2.77 9.96 -3.00
CA SER A 210 3.08 8.54 -3.17
C SER A 210 1.82 7.74 -3.52
N VAL A 211 0.72 7.98 -2.82
CA VAL A 211 -0.56 7.30 -2.99
C VAL A 211 -1.24 7.65 -4.32
N VAL A 212 -1.32 8.94 -4.67
CA VAL A 212 -1.88 9.37 -5.95
C VAL A 212 -1.06 8.79 -7.10
N ARG A 213 0.28 8.83 -7.02
CA ARG A 213 1.15 8.25 -8.04
C ARG A 213 0.93 6.74 -8.18
N LEU A 214 0.74 6.04 -7.06
CA LEU A 214 0.44 4.61 -7.05
C LEU A 214 -0.89 4.30 -7.75
N PHE A 215 -1.98 5.00 -7.39
CA PHE A 215 -3.29 4.78 -8.00
C PHE A 215 -3.35 5.16 -9.48
N VAL A 216 -2.69 6.25 -9.87
CA VAL A 216 -2.61 6.67 -11.27
C VAL A 216 -1.78 5.65 -12.07
N ALA A 217 -0.69 5.14 -11.50
CA ALA A 217 0.10 4.08 -12.13
C ALA A 217 -0.70 2.78 -12.29
N ASP A 218 -1.49 2.39 -11.30
CA ASP A 218 -2.40 1.24 -11.41
C ASP A 218 -3.42 1.43 -12.54
N ARG A 219 -4.02 2.62 -12.64
CA ARG A 219 -5.07 2.92 -13.62
C ARG A 219 -4.57 3.08 -15.05
N ILE A 220 -3.42 3.71 -15.25
CA ILE A 220 -2.93 4.15 -16.57
C ILE A 220 -1.76 3.27 -17.04
N ALA A 221 -0.93 2.81 -16.12
CA ALA A 221 0.38 2.24 -16.42
C ALA A 221 0.51 0.75 -16.06
N MET A 222 -0.61 0.01 -16.01
CA MET A 222 -0.65 -1.42 -15.67
C MET A 222 0.11 -1.75 -14.37
N SER A 223 -0.13 -0.95 -13.30
CA SER A 223 0.53 -1.08 -12.00
C SER A 223 2.06 -0.83 -11.99
N SER A 224 2.65 -0.33 -13.08
CA SER A 224 4.07 0.02 -13.13
C SER A 224 4.30 1.52 -12.96
N VAL A 225 4.86 1.89 -11.80
CA VAL A 225 5.24 3.28 -11.48
C VAL A 225 6.33 3.81 -12.43
N SER A 226 7.17 2.92 -12.97
CA SER A 226 8.24 3.27 -13.93
C SER A 226 7.66 3.69 -15.28
N LEU A 227 6.63 2.97 -15.76
CA LEU A 227 5.94 3.32 -17.01
C LEU A 227 5.25 4.69 -16.91
N LEU A 228 4.65 4.98 -15.75
CA LEU A 228 4.07 6.31 -15.49
C LEU A 228 5.13 7.41 -15.60
N GLY A 229 6.31 7.20 -15.00
CA GLY A 229 7.41 8.16 -15.11
C GLY A 229 7.89 8.37 -16.55
N MET A 230 7.89 7.31 -17.35
CA MET A 230 8.25 7.37 -18.76
C MET A 230 7.23 8.17 -19.58
N MET A 231 5.93 7.95 -19.34
CA MET A 231 4.85 8.74 -19.95
C MET A 231 4.93 10.21 -19.57
N GLU A 232 5.20 10.52 -18.30
CA GLU A 232 5.41 11.89 -17.82
C GLU A 232 6.57 12.57 -18.57
N LEU A 233 7.68 11.85 -18.76
CA LEU A 233 8.84 12.35 -19.50
C LEU A 233 8.50 12.60 -20.98
N ILE A 234 7.84 11.65 -21.64
CA ILE A 234 7.40 11.80 -23.04
C ILE A 234 6.47 13.01 -23.18
N GLY A 235 5.53 13.18 -22.24
CA GLY A 235 4.64 14.35 -22.20
C GLY A 235 5.41 15.66 -22.07
N ARG A 236 6.37 15.74 -21.13
CA ARG A 236 7.22 16.93 -20.95
C ARG A 236 8.05 17.25 -22.20
N VAL A 237 8.62 16.24 -22.84
CA VAL A 237 9.37 16.40 -24.09
C VAL A 237 8.46 16.90 -25.22
N GLY A 238 7.26 16.31 -25.36
CA GLY A 238 6.28 16.73 -26.35
C GLY A 238 5.81 18.17 -26.17
N VAL A 239 5.48 18.58 -24.93
CA VAL A 239 5.07 19.96 -24.63
C VAL A 239 6.20 20.95 -24.90
N SER A 240 7.42 20.66 -24.44
CA SER A 240 8.59 21.50 -24.73
C SER A 240 8.86 21.62 -26.22
N TRP A 241 8.69 20.53 -26.98
CA TRP A 241 8.84 20.53 -28.43
C TRP A 241 7.79 21.40 -29.14
N VAL A 242 6.52 21.29 -28.74
CA VAL A 242 5.43 22.12 -29.29
C VAL A 242 5.66 23.61 -28.96
N LEU A 243 6.05 23.91 -27.72
CA LEU A 243 6.40 25.29 -27.33
C LEU A 243 7.57 25.83 -28.15
N ALA A 244 8.63 25.05 -28.36
CA ALA A 244 9.77 25.43 -29.19
C ALA A 244 9.36 25.68 -30.65
N LEU A 245 8.47 24.84 -31.20
CA LEU A 245 7.91 25.01 -32.54
C LEU A 245 7.10 26.30 -32.65
N LEU A 246 6.22 26.58 -31.68
CA LEU A 246 5.42 27.81 -31.65
C LEU A 246 6.32 29.05 -31.55
N ILE A 247 7.33 29.03 -30.69
CA ILE A 247 8.31 30.13 -30.58
C ILE A 247 9.04 30.33 -31.92
N THR A 248 9.50 29.26 -32.56
CA THR A 248 10.21 29.34 -33.84
C THR A 248 9.31 29.89 -34.95
N GLN A 249 8.04 29.49 -35.00
CA GLN A 249 7.03 30.01 -35.92
C GLN A 249 6.75 31.50 -35.69
N THR A 250 6.67 31.95 -34.43
CA THR A 250 6.50 33.38 -34.12
C THR A 250 7.70 34.24 -34.51
N ILE A 251 8.93 33.71 -34.39
CA ILE A 251 10.15 34.43 -34.79
C ILE A 251 10.26 34.53 -36.31
N MET A 252 9.96 33.46 -37.05
CA MET A 252 9.99 33.48 -38.52
C MET A 252 8.86 34.31 -39.13
N GLY A 253 7.70 34.42 -38.48
CA GLY A 253 6.58 35.26 -38.96
C GLY A 253 6.79 36.77 -38.78
N PHE A 254 7.84 37.19 -38.08
CA PHE A 254 8.21 38.60 -37.86
C PHE A 254 9.38 39.08 -38.74
N SER A 255 10.00 38.20 -39.53
CA SER A 255 11.05 38.53 -40.52
C SER A 255 10.48 38.62 -41.93
#